data_AF-A0A821KAW7-F1
#
_entry.id   AF-A0A821KAW7-F1
#
_cell.length_a   1.000
_cell.length_b   1.000
_cell.length_c   1.000
_cell.angle_alpha   90.00
_cell.angle_beta   90.00
_cell.angle_gamma   90.00
#
_symmetry.space_group_name_H-M   'P 1'
#
loop_
_entity.id
_entity.type
_entity.pdbx_description
1 polymer ?
#
loop_
_entity_poly.entity_id
_entity_poly.type
_entity_poly.pdbx_seq_one_letter_code
_entity_poly.pdbx_strand_id
1 'polypeptide(L)'
;MIHIKNIIDDHHGSISTFTILTYNCLASNLAEPKYFPRTDPTHLDFSYRSKLFEHELQSFNADIVCLQEIHQDDFHQWLSPFLFQLGYGEGIFAKRGGT
;
A
#
# COMPACT_ATOMS: atom_id res chain seq x y z
N MET A 1 -2.04 2.07 -7.65
CA MET A 1 -2.27 0.61 -7.51
C MET A 1 -3.58 0.40 -6.76
N ILE A 2 -4.32 -0.69 -7.02
CA ILE A 2 -5.59 -1.03 -6.36
C ILE A 2 -5.56 -2.51 -5.91
N HIS A 3 -5.89 -2.78 -4.64
CA HIS A 3 -6.22 -4.13 -4.14
C HIS A 3 -7.61 -4.13 -3.50
N ILE A 4 -8.34 -5.23 -3.65
CA ILE A 4 -9.66 -5.45 -3.07
C ILE A 4 -9.59 -6.70 -2.19
N LYS A 5 -10.08 -6.59 -0.95
CA LYS A 5 -10.18 -7.71 -0.02
C LYS A 5 -11.34 -8.62 -0.45
N ASN A 6 -11.16 -9.93 -0.37
CA ASN A 6 -12.25 -10.86 -0.67
C ASN A 6 -13.29 -10.81 0.47
N ILE A 7 -14.39 -10.06 0.25
CA ILE A 7 -15.49 -9.95 1.22
C ILE A 7 -16.55 -11.00 0.86
N ILE A 8 -16.83 -11.90 1.80
CA ILE A 8 -18.01 -12.78 1.75
C ILE A 8 -19.00 -12.23 2.78
N ASP A 9 -19.92 -11.37 2.34
CA ASP A 9 -21.00 -10.89 3.20
C ASP A 9 -22.30 -11.65 2.89
N ASP A 10 -22.60 -12.65 3.72
CA ASP A 10 -23.84 -13.44 3.67
C ASP A 10 -25.01 -12.71 4.36
N HIS A 11 -25.35 -11.49 3.94
CA HIS A 11 -26.50 -10.76 4.50
C HIS A 11 -27.54 -10.39 3.45
N HIS A 12 -28.56 -11.25 3.32
CA HIS A 12 -29.81 -10.92 2.63
C HIS A 12 -30.58 -9.84 3.42
N GLY A 13 -30.39 -8.56 3.05
CA GLY A 13 -31.30 -7.46 3.41
C GLY A 13 -30.73 -6.27 4.20
N SER A 14 -29.42 -6.20 4.48
CA SER A 14 -28.79 -5.02 5.10
C SER A 14 -27.97 -4.19 4.11
N ILE A 15 -27.87 -2.87 4.33
CA ILE A 15 -26.96 -2.00 3.57
C ILE A 15 -25.52 -2.44 3.85
N SER A 16 -24.82 -2.93 2.84
CA SER A 16 -23.39 -3.24 2.93
C SER A 16 -22.57 -1.95 2.97
N THR A 17 -21.66 -1.84 3.95
CA THR A 17 -20.69 -0.74 4.06
C THR A 17 -19.31 -1.27 3.77
N PHE A 18 -18.46 -0.46 3.15
CA PHE A 18 -17.06 -0.80 2.91
C PHE A 18 -16.16 0.42 3.16
N THR A 19 -14.87 0.15 3.32
CA THR A 19 -13.83 1.13 3.62
C THR A 19 -12.82 1.23 2.48
N ILE A 20 -12.33 2.44 2.23
CA ILE A 20 -11.28 2.70 1.24
C ILE A 20 -10.12 3.40 1.93
N LEU A 21 -8.93 2.86 1.77
CA LEU A 21 -7.67 3.53 2.09
C LEU A 21 -7.07 4.12 0.82
N THR A 22 -6.73 5.41 0.85
CA THR A 22 -5.84 6.03 -0.13
C THR A 22 -4.60 6.55 0.56
N TYR A 23 -3.41 6.20 0.05
CA TYR A 23 -2.18 6.58 0.70
C TYR A 23 -0.99 6.70 -0.26
N ASN A 24 -0.21 7.76 -0.09
CA ASN A 24 1.00 8.02 -0.87
C ASN A 24 2.20 7.55 -0.04
N CYS A 25 2.94 6.57 -0.56
CA CYS A 25 3.97 5.88 0.19
C CYS A 25 5.38 6.49 0.03
N LEU A 26 5.56 7.52 -0.78
CA LEU A 26 6.87 8.10 -1.14
C LEU A 26 7.84 7.01 -1.64
N ALA A 27 7.97 6.86 -2.96
CA ALA A 27 8.69 5.74 -3.56
C ALA A 27 10.12 5.59 -2.99
N SER A 28 10.60 4.35 -2.91
CA SER A 28 11.94 4.03 -2.37
C SER A 28 13.06 4.87 -3.00
N ASN A 29 12.94 5.17 -4.30
CA ASN A 29 13.90 5.97 -5.06
C ASN A 29 13.70 7.50 -4.97
N LEU A 30 12.72 8.00 -4.21
CA LEU A 30 12.42 9.43 -4.05
C LEU A 30 12.81 9.99 -2.67
N ALA A 31 13.07 9.13 -1.69
CA ALA A 31 13.41 9.50 -0.32
C ALA A 31 14.88 9.92 -0.13
N GLU A 32 15.40 10.80 -0.99
CA GLU A 32 16.79 11.27 -0.89
C GLU A 32 16.99 12.27 0.26
N PRO A 33 18.02 12.11 1.13
CA PRO A 33 18.25 13.01 2.27
C PRO A 33 18.30 14.50 1.94
N LYS A 34 18.75 14.86 0.72
CA LYS A 34 18.79 16.24 0.24
C LYS A 34 17.41 16.92 0.21
N TYR A 35 16.33 16.14 0.02
CA TYR A 35 14.95 16.63 0.04
C TYR A 35 14.33 16.59 1.45
N PHE A 36 14.94 15.84 2.39
CA PHE A 36 14.45 15.65 3.75
C PHE A 36 15.53 15.97 4.80
N PRO A 37 16.06 17.21 4.83
CA PRO A 37 17.23 17.56 5.66
C PRO A 37 16.98 17.52 7.17
N ARG A 38 15.72 17.38 7.60
CA ARG A 38 15.32 17.29 9.02
C ARG A 38 15.08 15.85 9.48
N THR A 39 15.21 14.88 8.59
CA THR A 39 14.94 13.47 8.87
C THR A 39 16.25 12.71 8.98
N ASP A 40 16.39 11.89 10.02
CA ASP A 40 17.52 10.96 10.13
C ASP A 40 17.55 10.06 8.88
N PRO A 41 18.69 9.96 8.15
CA PRO A 41 18.78 9.12 6.96
C PRO A 41 18.36 7.66 7.19
N THR A 42 18.53 7.14 8.40
CA THR A 42 18.09 5.79 8.78
C THR A 42 16.57 5.64 8.74
N HIS A 43 15.82 6.72 9.00
CA HIS A 43 14.36 6.74 8.91
C HIS A 43 13.85 6.94 7.46
N LEU A 44 14.71 7.41 6.55
CA LEU A 44 14.40 7.50 5.12
C LEU A 44 14.59 6.17 4.40
N ASP A 45 15.43 5.29 4.95
CA ASP A 45 15.69 3.96 4.42
C ASP A 45 14.38 3.19 4.21
N PHE A 46 14.22 2.60 3.03
CA PHE A 46 12.99 1.93 2.68
C PHE A 46 12.69 0.72 3.58
N SER A 47 13.71 0.03 4.09
CA SER A 47 13.52 -1.11 5.02
C SER A 47 12.99 -0.69 6.39
N TYR A 48 13.25 0.56 6.79
CA TYR A 48 12.65 1.16 7.97
C TYR A 48 11.19 1.56 7.68
N ARG A 49 10.97 2.28 6.57
CA ARG A 49 9.65 2.80 6.20
C ARG A 49 8.64 1.70 5.86
N SER A 50 9.06 0.64 5.15
CA SER A 50 8.20 -0.47 4.77
C SER A 50 7.58 -1.18 5.97
N LYS A 51 8.33 -1.35 7.07
CA LYS A 51 7.81 -1.93 8.33
C LYS A 51 6.73 -1.07 8.98
N LEU A 52 6.89 0.25 8.93
CA LEU A 52 5.85 1.18 9.39
C LEU A 52 4.61 1.10 8.50
N PHE A 53 4.82 1.05 7.17
CA PHE A 53 3.73 0.87 6.21
C PHE A 53 2.96 -0.43 6.42
N GLU A 54 3.64 -1.55 6.70
CA GLU A 54 3.00 -2.82 7.02
C GLU A 54 2.08 -2.71 8.23
N HIS A 55 2.56 -2.09 9.31
CA HIS A 55 1.79 -1.87 10.52
C HIS A 55 0.57 -0.96 10.27
N GLU A 56 0.73 0.11 9.49
CA GLU A 56 -0.37 1.00 9.11
C GLU A 56 -1.43 0.26 8.28
N LEU A 57 -1.04 -0.47 7.25
CA LEU A 57 -1.96 -1.24 6.39
C LEU A 57 -2.75 -2.29 7.16
N GLN A 58 -2.09 -3.00 8.09
CA GLN A 58 -2.75 -3.94 9.00
C GLN A 58 -3.73 -3.24 9.94
N SER A 59 -3.35 -2.08 10.49
CA SER A 59 -4.17 -1.32 11.44
C SER A 59 -5.41 -0.73 10.78
N PHE A 60 -5.30 -0.24 9.54
CA PHE A 60 -6.44 0.27 8.79
C PHE A 60 -7.40 -0.85 8.36
N ASN A 61 -6.86 -2.01 7.95
CA ASN A 61 -7.63 -3.18 7.53
C ASN A 61 -8.79 -2.83 6.57
N ALA A 62 -8.51 -1.96 5.60
CA ALA A 62 -9.52 -1.46 4.68
C ALA A 62 -10.00 -2.54 3.69
N ASP A 63 -11.19 -2.37 3.13
CA ASP A 63 -11.73 -3.28 2.12
C ASP A 63 -11.07 -3.07 0.76
N ILE A 64 -10.76 -1.80 0.43
CA ILE A 64 -10.08 -1.40 -0.79
C ILE A 64 -8.85 -0.56 -0.43
N VAL A 65 -7.71 -0.90 -1.00
CA VAL A 65 -6.43 -0.19 -0.78
C VAL A 65 -5.94 0.40 -2.10
N CYS A 66 -5.77 1.72 -2.12
CA CYS A 66 -5.31 2.50 -3.26
C CYS A 66 -3.99 3.23 -2.91
N LEU A 67 -2.86 2.76 -3.46
CA LEU A 67 -1.55 3.34 -3.15
C LEU A 67 -0.93 4.10 -4.32
N GLN A 68 -0.25 5.21 -4.00
CA GLN A 68 0.53 6.05 -4.92
C GLN A 68 2.01 6.08 -4.56
N GLU A 69 2.85 6.44 -5.54
CA GLU A 69 4.32 6.51 -5.40
C GLU A 69 4.93 5.20 -4.88
N ILE A 70 4.54 4.08 -5.48
CA ILE A 70 5.19 2.79 -5.26
C ILE A 70 6.14 2.51 -6.42
N HIS A 71 7.40 2.18 -6.13
CA HIS A 71 8.33 1.71 -7.15
C HIS A 71 7.90 0.34 -7.68
N GLN A 72 8.14 0.06 -8.95
CA GLN A 72 7.67 -1.18 -9.59
C GLN A 72 8.21 -2.43 -8.89
N ASP A 73 9.50 -2.44 -8.54
CA ASP A 73 10.11 -3.58 -7.86
C ASP A 73 9.52 -3.78 -6.46
N ASP A 74 9.28 -2.69 -5.70
CA ASP A 74 8.66 -2.75 -4.38
C ASP A 74 7.24 -3.32 -4.45
N PHE A 75 6.49 -3.00 -5.51
CA PHE A 75 5.16 -3.57 -5.75
C PHE A 75 5.23 -5.10 -5.88
N HIS A 76 6.10 -5.60 -6.77
CA HIS A 76 6.15 -7.03 -7.10
C HIS A 76 6.82 -7.87 -6.03
N GLN A 77 7.89 -7.36 -5.39
CA GLN A 77 8.73 -8.15 -4.48
C GLN A 77 8.25 -8.07 -3.03
N TRP A 78 7.59 -6.99 -2.64
CA TRP A 78 7.20 -6.74 -1.24
C TRP A 78 5.69 -6.56 -1.07
N LEU A 79 5.10 -5.55 -1.70
CA LEU A 79 3.75 -5.08 -1.38
C LEU A 79 2.65 -6.06 -1.79
N SER A 80 2.72 -6.60 -3.01
CA SER A 80 1.73 -7.56 -3.51
C SER A 80 1.76 -8.87 -2.70
N PRO A 81 2.92 -9.50 -2.45
CA PRO A 81 3.01 -10.64 -1.54
C PRO A 81 2.48 -10.35 -0.13
N PHE A 82 2.78 -9.17 0.42
CA PHE A 82 2.31 -8.76 1.75
C PHE A 82 0.79 -8.60 1.79
N LEU A 83 0.19 -7.88 0.84
CA LEU A 83 -1.27 -7.69 0.78
C LEU A 83 -2.00 -9.01 0.52
N PHE A 84 -1.41 -9.92 -0.26
CA PHE A 84 -1.96 -11.27 -0.43
C PHE A 84 -2.04 -12.02 0.90
N GLN A 85 -1.01 -11.93 1.75
CA GLN A 85 -1.03 -12.51 3.10
C GLN A 85 -2.11 -11.90 4.01
N LEU A 86 -2.51 -10.65 3.77
CA LEU A 86 -3.60 -9.97 4.48
C LEU A 86 -5.01 -10.30 3.92
N GLY A 87 -5.10 -11.18 2.92
CA GLY A 87 -6.37 -11.63 2.33
C GLY A 87 -6.89 -10.76 1.18
N TYR A 88 -6.04 -9.89 0.62
CA TYR A 88 -6.37 -9.17 -0.61
C TYR A 88 -6.14 -10.06 -1.84
N GLY A 89 -6.97 -9.86 -2.86
CA GLY A 89 -6.79 -10.51 -4.16
C GLY A 89 -5.58 -10.00 -4.93
N GLU A 90 -5.45 -10.43 -6.19
CA GLU A 90 -4.40 -9.92 -7.09
C GLU A 90 -4.52 -8.40 -7.27
N GLY A 91 -3.44 -7.68 -6.94
CA GLY A 91 -3.39 -6.23 -7.08
C GLY A 91 -3.13 -5.75 -8.49
N ILE A 92 -3.75 -4.63 -8.86
CA ILE A 92 -3.52 -3.97 -10.15
C ILE A 92 -2.50 -2.84 -9.97
N PHE A 93 -1.37 -2.95 -10.67
CA PHE A 93 -0.35 -1.90 -10.75
C PHE A 93 -0.34 -1.25 -12.12
N ALA A 94 -0.34 0.09 -12.14
CA ALA A 94 -0.20 0.88 -13.35
C ALA A 94 0.92 1.90 -13.14
N LYS A 95 1.93 1.87 -14.02
CA LYS A 95 3.04 2.81 -13.98
C LYS A 95 2.59 4.17 -14.52
N ARG A 96 2.96 5.25 -13.82
CA ARG A 96 2.71 6.62 -14.30
C ARG A 96 3.52 6.85 -15.59
N GLY A 97 2.82 7.18 -16.67
CA GLY A 97 3.43 7.49 -17.98
C GLY A 97 3.57 6.32 -18.96
N GLY A 98 2.88 5.18 -18.72
CA GLY A 98 2.72 4.16 -19.75
C GLY A 98 1.65 4.59 -20.78
N THR A 99 2.09 4.87 -22.01
CA THR A 99 1.26 4.71 -23.22
C THR A 99 1.18 3.25 -23.60
#